data_AF-A0A957HPY7-F1
#
_entry.id   AF-A0A957HPY7-F1
#
_cell.length_a   1.000
_cell.length_b   1.000
_cell.length_c   1.000
_cell.angle_alpha   90.00
_cell.angle_beta   90.00
_cell.angle_gamma   90.00
#
_symmetry.space_group_name_H-M   'P 1'
#
loop_
_entity.id
_entity.type
_entity.pdbx_description
1 polymer ?
#
loop_
_entity_poly.entity_id
_entity_poly.type
_entity_poly.pdbx_seq_one_letter_code
_entity_poly.pdbx_strand_id
1 'polypeptide(L)'
;NRFNGRLDLSRVGVFGHSTGGAATIEFCTKDGRCDAGVALDSWVLPVSDNVLTDGPTQPFMFINTPRWLGERNASQGMRIFESLPNDAYNLTLAGTQHYDFTDLVLFSPMTPQLGLSGTINSQYSLSIQNRYILAFFNKYVKMMDEPLLQNSSPYPEVQITIRTLE
;
A
#
# COMPACT_ATOMS: atom_id res chain seq x y z
N ASN A 1 -9.05 -30.96 6.94
CA ASN A 1 -8.91 -29.82 6.01
C ASN A 1 -8.91 -28.52 6.81
N ARG A 2 -7.75 -27.88 7.06
CA ARG A 2 -7.53 -26.84 8.11
C ARG A 2 -8.33 -25.55 7.89
N PHE A 3 -8.64 -25.21 6.64
CA PHE A 3 -9.25 -23.92 6.26
C PHE A 3 -10.63 -24.03 5.61
N ASN A 4 -11.17 -25.24 5.47
CA ASN A 4 -12.49 -25.44 4.84
C ASN A 4 -13.60 -24.76 5.66
N GLY A 5 -14.39 -23.90 5.03
CA GLY A 5 -15.48 -23.15 5.67
C GLY A 5 -15.03 -22.11 6.71
N ARG A 6 -13.74 -21.73 6.73
CA ARG A 6 -13.19 -20.74 7.69
C ARG A 6 -12.70 -19.45 7.04
N LEU A 7 -12.76 -19.34 5.72
CA LEU A 7 -12.39 -18.17 4.95
C LEU A 7 -13.65 -17.60 4.30
N ASP A 8 -13.86 -16.30 4.46
CA ASP A 8 -14.87 -15.59 3.69
C ASP A 8 -14.25 -15.11 2.39
N LEU A 9 -14.50 -15.86 1.31
CA LEU A 9 -13.95 -15.57 -0.01
C LEU A 9 -14.77 -14.55 -0.81
N SER A 10 -15.85 -14.02 -0.23
CA SER A 10 -16.60 -12.90 -0.82
C SER A 10 -16.02 -11.54 -0.45
N ARG A 11 -14.97 -11.52 0.39
CA ARG A 11 -14.33 -10.32 0.94
C ARG A 11 -12.81 -10.51 1.01
N VAL A 12 -12.10 -10.11 -0.04
CA VAL A 12 -10.67 -10.34 -0.24
C VAL A 12 -9.93 -9.01 -0.44
N GLY A 13 -9.12 -8.65 0.55
CA GLY A 13 -8.10 -7.61 0.43
C GLY A 13 -6.74 -8.21 0.06
N VAL A 14 -5.98 -7.53 -0.80
CA VAL A 14 -4.64 -7.96 -1.21
C VAL A 14 -3.64 -6.85 -0.92
N PHE A 15 -2.47 -7.21 -0.39
CA PHE A 15 -1.38 -6.26 -0.22
C PHE A 15 -0.02 -6.91 -0.39
N GLY A 16 0.97 -6.11 -0.72
CA GLY A 16 2.33 -6.58 -0.86
C GLY A 16 3.34 -5.46 -0.93
N HIS A 17 4.58 -5.81 -0.60
CA HIS A 17 5.73 -4.92 -0.60
C HIS A 17 6.57 -5.08 -1.86
N SER A 18 7.11 -3.96 -2.38
CA SER A 18 8.04 -3.96 -3.51
C SER A 18 7.43 -4.61 -4.75
N THR A 19 8.04 -5.66 -5.31
CA THR A 19 7.46 -6.47 -6.39
C THR A 19 6.11 -7.10 -6.00
N GLY A 20 5.90 -7.40 -4.70
CA GLY A 20 4.61 -7.86 -4.20
C GLY A 20 3.52 -6.80 -4.28
N GLY A 21 3.88 -5.51 -4.22
CA GLY A 21 2.94 -4.42 -4.45
C GLY A 21 2.54 -4.32 -5.93
N ALA A 22 3.48 -4.53 -6.85
CA ALA A 22 3.16 -4.68 -8.28
C ALA A 22 2.29 -5.92 -8.54
N ALA A 23 2.58 -7.04 -7.90
CA ALA A 23 1.74 -8.25 -7.99
C ALA A 23 0.33 -8.02 -7.43
N THR A 24 0.19 -7.18 -6.39
CA THR A 24 -1.12 -6.77 -5.85
C THR A 24 -1.91 -5.99 -6.90
N ILE A 25 -1.29 -4.99 -7.53
CA ILE A 25 -1.89 -4.20 -8.62
C ILE A 25 -2.29 -5.12 -9.78
N GLU A 26 -1.35 -5.93 -10.25
CA GLU A 26 -1.55 -6.89 -11.35
C GLU A 26 -2.70 -7.87 -11.08
N PHE A 27 -2.77 -8.43 -9.87
CA PHE A 27 -3.84 -9.35 -9.49
C PHE A 27 -5.20 -8.66 -9.49
N CYS A 28 -5.31 -7.48 -8.87
CA CYS A 28 -6.59 -6.78 -8.77
C CYS A 28 -7.09 -6.25 -10.13
N THR A 29 -6.17 -5.94 -11.07
CA THR A 29 -6.55 -5.65 -12.46
C THR A 29 -7.15 -6.85 -13.17
N LYS A 30 -6.69 -8.07 -12.88
CA LYS A 30 -7.05 -9.28 -13.64
C LYS A 30 -8.14 -10.13 -13.00
N ASP A 31 -8.33 -10.02 -11.69
CA ASP A 31 -9.19 -10.90 -10.91
C ASP A 31 -10.24 -10.11 -10.14
N GLY A 32 -11.49 -10.25 -10.57
CA GLY A 32 -12.64 -9.59 -9.95
C GLY A 32 -12.96 -10.04 -8.53
N ARG A 33 -12.22 -11.02 -7.96
CA ARG A 33 -12.33 -11.37 -6.55
C ARG A 33 -11.54 -10.43 -5.64
N CYS A 34 -10.64 -9.60 -6.18
CA CYS A 34 -10.05 -8.53 -5.39
C CYS A 34 -11.11 -7.47 -5.09
N ASP A 35 -11.32 -7.14 -3.82
CA ASP A 35 -12.24 -6.08 -3.40
C ASP A 35 -11.50 -4.76 -3.12
N ALA A 36 -10.25 -4.83 -2.66
CA ALA A 36 -9.40 -3.68 -2.38
C ALA A 36 -7.91 -4.05 -2.34
N GLY A 37 -7.03 -3.12 -2.74
CA GLY A 37 -5.58 -3.36 -2.80
C GLY A 37 -4.72 -2.36 -2.02
N VAL A 38 -3.64 -2.83 -1.39
CA VAL A 38 -2.60 -1.96 -0.80
C VAL A 38 -1.22 -2.29 -1.35
N ALA A 39 -0.58 -1.29 -1.95
CA ALA A 39 0.76 -1.40 -2.54
C ALA A 39 1.79 -0.69 -1.63
N LEU A 40 2.72 -1.45 -1.04
CA LEU A 40 3.73 -0.93 -0.13
C LEU A 40 5.06 -0.72 -0.86
N ASP A 41 5.48 0.54 -1.02
CA ASP A 41 6.70 0.99 -1.68
C ASP A 41 7.02 0.20 -2.96
N SER A 42 6.03 0.15 -3.85
CA SER A 42 5.96 -0.84 -4.92
C SER A 42 7.01 -0.63 -6.01
N TRP A 43 7.61 -1.72 -6.47
CA TRP A 43 8.40 -1.77 -7.69
C TRP A 43 7.48 -2.13 -8.86
N VAL A 44 6.87 -1.13 -9.49
CA VAL A 44 5.81 -1.28 -10.49
C VAL A 44 6.31 -1.42 -11.92
N LEU A 45 7.61 -1.31 -12.19
CA LEU A 45 8.15 -1.47 -13.55
C LEU A 45 7.78 -2.78 -14.27
N PRO A 46 7.61 -3.95 -13.60
CA PRO A 46 7.30 -5.20 -14.26
C PRO A 46 5.79 -5.51 -14.36
N VAL A 47 4.90 -4.53 -14.10
CA VAL A 47 3.45 -4.73 -14.32
C VAL A 47 3.15 -4.91 -15.81
N SER A 48 2.05 -5.58 -16.12
CA SER A 48 1.60 -5.79 -17.50
C SER A 48 1.05 -4.53 -18.16
N ASP A 49 0.96 -4.54 -19.50
CA ASP A 49 0.33 -3.45 -20.25
C ASP A 49 -1.14 -3.24 -19.83
N ASN A 50 -1.87 -4.29 -19.43
CA ASN A 50 -3.23 -4.17 -18.88
C ASN A 50 -3.30 -3.28 -17.63
N VAL A 51 -2.28 -3.33 -16.77
CA VAL A 51 -2.21 -2.41 -15.62
C VAL A 51 -2.00 -0.97 -16.07
N LEU A 52 -1.25 -0.77 -17.17
CA LEU A 52 -0.95 0.56 -17.70
C LEU A 52 -2.09 1.15 -18.53
N THR A 53 -2.95 0.32 -19.12
CA THR A 53 -4.11 0.78 -19.91
C THR A 53 -5.39 0.84 -19.08
N ASP A 54 -5.67 -0.20 -18.30
CA ASP A 54 -6.95 -0.39 -17.62
C ASP A 54 -6.82 -0.14 -16.12
N GLY A 55 -5.74 -0.65 -15.51
CA GLY A 55 -5.50 -0.59 -14.07
C GLY A 55 -6.56 -1.34 -13.25
N PRO A 56 -6.40 -1.44 -11.92
CA PRO A 56 -7.45 -1.98 -11.05
C PRO A 56 -8.59 -0.98 -10.94
N THR A 57 -9.82 -1.49 -10.94
CA THR A 57 -11.01 -0.66 -10.71
C THR A 57 -11.37 -0.59 -9.23
N GLN A 58 -10.86 -1.48 -8.39
CA GLN A 58 -11.08 -1.49 -6.96
C GLN A 58 -10.47 -0.26 -6.26
N PRO A 59 -10.97 0.11 -5.07
CA PRO A 59 -10.27 1.03 -4.20
C PRO A 59 -8.82 0.59 -3.96
N PHE A 60 -7.89 1.56 -3.96
CA PHE A 60 -6.45 1.27 -3.82
C PHE A 60 -5.73 2.24 -2.88
N MET A 61 -4.78 1.73 -2.12
CA MET A 61 -3.86 2.53 -1.31
C MET A 61 -2.42 2.25 -1.70
N PHE A 62 -1.64 3.31 -1.86
CA PHE A 62 -0.19 3.25 -1.99
C PHE A 62 0.42 3.82 -0.72
N ILE A 63 1.35 3.10 -0.10
CA ILE A 63 2.14 3.60 1.03
C ILE A 63 3.60 3.56 0.61
N ASN A 64 4.21 4.72 0.41
CA ASN A 64 5.52 4.85 -0.21
C ASN A 64 6.52 5.47 0.76
N THR A 65 7.80 5.18 0.51
CA THR A 65 8.88 5.98 1.06
C THR A 65 8.93 7.37 0.40
N PRO A 66 9.61 8.36 1.01
CA PRO A 66 9.85 9.65 0.36
C PRO A 66 10.75 9.54 -0.88
N ARG A 67 11.55 8.46 -0.95
CA ARG A 67 12.51 8.21 -2.03
C ARG A 67 12.16 6.89 -2.69
N TRP A 68 11.32 6.97 -3.71
CA TRP A 68 10.99 5.86 -4.59
C TRP A 68 12.23 5.17 -5.14
N LEU A 69 12.07 3.89 -5.51
CA LEU A 69 13.05 3.09 -6.23
C LEU A 69 13.29 3.59 -7.66
N GLY A 70 13.85 4.79 -7.81
CA GLY A 70 14.16 5.43 -9.08
C GLY A 70 12.99 6.23 -9.68
N GLU A 71 13.34 7.27 -10.45
CA GLU A 71 12.37 8.21 -11.03
C GLU A 71 11.39 7.53 -11.98
N ARG A 72 11.85 6.58 -12.79
CA ARG A 72 10.98 5.84 -13.71
C ARG A 72 9.89 5.07 -12.96
N ASN A 73 10.25 4.45 -11.83
CA ASN A 73 9.29 3.73 -10.99
C ASN A 73 8.30 4.69 -10.35
N ALA A 74 8.77 5.84 -9.85
CA ALA A 74 7.93 6.90 -9.28
C ALA A 74 6.92 7.42 -10.30
N SER A 75 7.38 7.81 -11.51
CA SER A 75 6.51 8.32 -12.55
C SER A 75 5.48 7.29 -13.01
N GLN A 76 5.85 6.01 -13.10
CA GLN A 76 4.91 4.95 -13.45
C GLN A 76 3.89 4.69 -12.33
N GLY A 77 4.34 4.63 -11.07
CA GLY A 77 3.46 4.46 -9.92
C GLY A 77 2.45 5.59 -9.79
N MET A 78 2.88 6.84 -9.97
CA MET A 78 1.99 7.99 -9.96
C MET A 78 0.99 7.99 -11.12
N ARG A 79 1.40 7.59 -12.33
CA ARG A 79 0.46 7.43 -13.45
C ARG A 79 -0.62 6.40 -13.16
N ILE A 80 -0.25 5.26 -12.58
CA ILE A 80 -1.22 4.23 -12.16
C ILE A 80 -2.17 4.82 -11.11
N PHE A 81 -1.63 5.46 -10.07
CA PHE A 81 -2.44 6.09 -9.02
C PHE A 81 -3.41 7.13 -9.57
N GLU A 82 -2.98 7.99 -10.49
CA GLU A 82 -3.77 9.05 -11.11
C GLU A 82 -4.87 8.51 -12.04
N SER A 83 -4.64 7.35 -12.67
CA SER A 83 -5.62 6.73 -13.56
C SER A 83 -6.70 5.92 -12.84
N LEU A 84 -6.56 5.66 -11.53
CA LEU A 84 -7.55 4.87 -10.79
C LEU A 84 -8.94 5.52 -10.84
N PRO A 85 -9.99 4.74 -11.16
CA PRO A 85 -11.35 5.27 -11.34
C PRO A 85 -12.11 5.44 -10.03
N ASN A 86 -11.78 4.69 -8.98
CA ASN A 86 -12.46 4.68 -7.68
C ASN A 86 -11.54 5.19 -6.55
N ASP A 87 -12.01 5.14 -5.30
CA ASP A 87 -11.32 5.66 -4.12
C ASP A 87 -9.84 5.26 -4.07
N ALA A 88 -8.95 6.24 -4.11
CA ALA A 88 -7.52 6.05 -4.14
C ALA A 88 -6.81 6.89 -3.09
N TYR A 89 -5.80 6.30 -2.45
CA TYR A 89 -4.98 6.94 -1.42
C TYR A 89 -3.50 6.82 -1.77
N ASN A 90 -2.78 7.92 -1.76
CA ASN A 90 -1.33 7.92 -1.90
C ASN A 90 -0.69 8.50 -0.65
N LEU A 91 0.02 7.68 0.11
CA LEU A 91 0.69 8.04 1.33
C LEU A 91 2.20 8.05 1.11
N THR A 92 2.87 9.04 1.69
CA THR A 92 4.32 9.08 1.84
C THR A 92 4.66 9.10 3.32
N LEU A 93 5.39 8.09 3.79
CA LEU A 93 5.79 7.96 5.19
C LEU A 93 7.22 8.47 5.40
N ALA A 94 7.36 9.67 5.96
CA ALA A 94 8.64 10.32 6.19
C ALA A 94 9.58 9.49 7.06
N GLY A 95 10.89 9.61 6.80
CA GLY A 95 11.91 8.92 7.58
C GLY A 95 12.02 7.42 7.31
N THR A 96 11.32 6.86 6.33
CA THR A 96 11.43 5.46 5.90
C THR A 96 12.35 5.27 4.68
N GLN A 97 12.84 4.03 4.54
CA GLN A 97 13.46 3.44 3.38
C GLN A 97 12.75 2.14 3.00
N HIS A 98 13.14 1.55 1.88
CA HIS A 98 12.45 0.43 1.25
C HIS A 98 12.16 -0.74 2.23
N TYR A 99 13.13 -1.16 3.05
CA TYR A 99 12.91 -2.32 3.93
C TYR A 99 12.15 -2.01 5.22
N ASP A 100 11.80 -0.75 5.52
CA ASP A 100 10.93 -0.39 6.65
C ASP A 100 9.52 -0.97 6.54
N PHE A 101 9.15 -1.45 5.35
CA PHE A 101 7.89 -2.13 5.07
C PHE A 101 7.96 -3.65 5.33
N THR A 102 8.99 -4.11 6.03
CA THR A 102 9.22 -5.53 6.37
C THR A 102 9.65 -5.68 7.83
N ASP A 103 9.54 -6.89 8.38
CA ASP A 103 10.04 -7.17 9.73
C ASP A 103 11.58 -7.16 9.83
N LEU A 104 12.31 -6.98 8.71
CA LEU A 104 13.78 -6.94 8.71
C LEU A 104 14.32 -5.90 9.69
N VAL A 105 13.65 -4.75 9.77
CA VAL A 105 14.05 -3.61 10.61
C VAL A 105 13.88 -3.85 12.10
N LEU A 106 13.22 -4.95 12.49
CA LEU A 106 13.05 -5.34 13.89
C LEU A 106 14.18 -6.22 14.41
N PHE A 107 14.98 -6.84 13.53
CA PHE A 107 16.02 -7.78 13.95
C PHE A 107 17.29 -7.11 14.49
N SER A 108 17.54 -5.84 14.15
CA SER A 108 18.73 -5.13 14.61
C SER A 108 18.51 -3.63 14.70
N PRO A 109 18.94 -2.96 15.77
CA PRO A 109 18.91 -1.50 15.87
C PRO A 109 19.95 -0.83 14.96
N MET A 110 20.82 -1.60 14.29
CA MET A 110 21.85 -1.08 13.39
C MET A 110 21.39 -0.98 11.92
N THR A 111 20.14 -1.31 11.61
CA THR A 111 19.62 -1.25 10.23
C THR A 111 19.68 0.15 9.60
N PRO A 112 19.51 1.27 10.33
CA PRO A 112 19.71 2.60 9.73
C PRO A 112 21.15 2.84 9.29
N GLN A 113 22.13 2.44 10.11
CA GLN A 113 23.56 2.62 9.85
C GLN A 113 24.04 1.79 8.64
N LEU A 114 23.37 0.66 8.39
CA LEU A 114 23.62 -0.20 7.24
C LEU A 114 22.86 0.24 5.98
N GLY A 115 22.05 1.30 6.06
CA GLY A 115 21.21 1.77 4.95
C GLY A 115 20.06 0.82 4.60
N LEU A 116 19.71 -0.10 5.51
CA LEU A 116 18.60 -1.05 5.32
C LEU A 116 17.26 -0.40 5.71
N SER A 117 17.26 0.48 6.72
CA SER A 117 16.07 1.20 7.17
C SER A 117 16.32 2.70 7.19
N GLY A 118 15.24 3.47 7.28
CA GLY A 118 15.28 4.91 7.47
C GLY A 118 15.59 5.30 8.91
N THR A 119 15.43 6.60 9.19
CA THR A 119 15.73 7.21 10.48
C THR A 119 14.55 7.18 11.46
N ILE A 120 13.35 6.84 10.98
CA ILE A 120 12.18 6.65 11.84
C ILE A 120 12.39 5.45 12.76
N ASN A 121 11.81 5.50 13.97
CA ASN A 121 11.76 4.31 14.82
C ASN A 121 10.98 3.19 14.13
N SER A 122 11.58 2.00 14.04
CA SER A 122 11.03 0.87 13.28
C SER A 122 9.69 0.35 13.82
N GLN A 123 9.53 0.23 15.14
CA GLN A 123 8.24 -0.19 15.72
C GLN A 123 7.15 0.87 15.47
N TYR A 124 7.49 2.14 15.58
CA TYR A 124 6.57 3.24 15.32
C TYR A 124 6.14 3.29 13.84
N SER A 125 7.09 3.17 12.91
CA SER A 125 6.83 3.05 11.47
C SER A 125 5.85 1.91 11.16
N LEU A 126 6.12 0.71 11.67
CA LEU A 126 5.25 -0.46 11.47
C LEU A 126 3.86 -0.24 12.09
N SER A 127 3.78 0.45 13.24
CA SER A 127 2.48 0.76 13.85
C SER A 127 1.63 1.69 12.99
N ILE A 128 2.25 2.67 12.34
CA ILE A 128 1.57 3.59 11.39
C ILE A 128 1.11 2.80 10.16
N GLN A 129 2.01 2.02 9.54
CA GLN A 129 1.69 1.21 8.37
C GLN A 129 0.51 0.27 8.65
N ASN A 130 0.58 -0.49 9.75
CA ASN A 130 -0.50 -1.39 10.15
C ASN A 130 -1.81 -0.67 10.41
N ARG A 131 -1.78 0.52 11.01
CA ARG A 131 -2.99 1.30 11.26
C ARG A 131 -3.68 1.74 9.96
N TYR A 132 -2.91 2.16 8.95
CA TYR A 132 -3.46 2.53 7.65
C TYR A 132 -3.95 1.32 6.84
N ILE A 133 -3.17 0.24 6.80
CA ILE A 133 -3.57 -1.01 6.12
C ILE A 133 -4.86 -1.54 6.73
N LEU A 134 -4.95 -1.59 8.07
CA LEU A 134 -6.14 -2.04 8.77
C LEU A 134 -7.34 -1.12 8.51
N ALA A 135 -7.15 0.20 8.56
CA ALA A 135 -8.22 1.15 8.26
C ALA A 135 -8.76 0.94 6.83
N PHE A 136 -7.85 0.77 5.88
CA PHE A 136 -8.22 0.59 4.49
C PHE A 136 -9.06 -0.67 4.27
N PHE A 137 -8.61 -1.81 4.80
CA PHE A 137 -9.39 -3.05 4.69
C PHE A 137 -10.64 -3.07 5.56
N ASN A 138 -10.66 -2.39 6.71
CA ASN A 138 -11.90 -2.22 7.46
C ASN A 138 -12.93 -1.44 6.62
N LYS A 139 -12.52 -0.37 5.93
CA LYS A 139 -13.41 0.40 5.05
C LYS A 139 -13.92 -0.43 3.88
N TYR A 140 -13.03 -0.97 3.05
CA TYR A 140 -13.42 -1.53 1.76
C TYR A 140 -13.72 -3.02 1.74
N VAL A 141 -13.17 -3.79 2.69
CA VAL A 141 -13.39 -5.24 2.77
C VAL A 141 -14.42 -5.55 3.84
N LYS A 142 -14.42 -4.84 4.97
CA LYS A 142 -15.39 -5.07 6.05
C LYS A 142 -16.58 -4.10 6.07
N MET A 143 -16.60 -3.09 5.21
CA MET A 143 -17.65 -2.07 5.14
C MET A 143 -17.87 -1.35 6.48
N MET A 144 -16.77 -0.99 7.13
CA MET A 144 -16.77 -0.27 8.41
C MET A 144 -16.37 1.20 8.22
N ASP A 145 -16.93 2.08 9.04
CA ASP A 145 -16.51 3.49 9.06
C ASP A 145 -15.09 3.63 9.61
N GLU A 146 -14.22 4.31 8.87
CA GLU A 146 -12.81 4.52 9.24
C GLU A 146 -12.42 5.99 9.11
N PRO A 147 -12.54 6.78 10.21
CA PRO A 147 -12.27 8.21 10.23
C PRO A 147 -10.85 8.60 9.80
N LEU A 148 -9.88 7.67 9.93
CA LEU A 148 -8.49 7.88 9.53
C LEU A 148 -8.35 8.19 8.03
N LEU A 149 -9.29 7.74 7.21
CA LEU A 149 -9.26 7.86 5.76
C LEU A 149 -10.11 9.02 5.22
N GLN A 150 -10.70 9.83 6.11
CA GLN A 150 -11.60 10.93 5.73
C GLN A 150 -10.95 12.31 5.84
N ASN A 151 -9.87 12.43 6.62
CA ASN A 151 -9.23 13.69 6.96
C ASN A 151 -7.71 13.63 6.74
N SER A 152 -7.02 14.72 7.08
CA SER A 152 -5.57 14.71 7.20
C SER A 152 -5.09 13.63 8.18
N SER A 153 -3.87 13.14 7.94
CA SER A 153 -3.22 12.19 8.84
C SER A 153 -3.03 12.81 10.24
N PRO A 154 -3.33 12.07 11.33
CA PRO A 154 -2.92 12.47 12.68
C PRO A 154 -1.42 12.24 12.94
N TYR A 155 -0.74 11.53 12.05
CA TYR A 155 0.70 11.26 12.12
C TYR A 155 1.46 12.35 11.34
N PRO A 156 2.37 13.09 11.98
CA PRO A 156 3.15 14.14 11.32
C PRO A 156 4.10 13.59 10.25
N GLU A 157 4.46 12.32 10.31
CA GLU A 157 5.30 11.66 9.32
C GLU A 157 4.55 11.30 8.03
N VAL A 158 3.21 11.31 8.03
CA VAL A 158 2.42 10.87 6.87
C VAL A 158 1.87 12.07 6.12
N GLN A 159 2.31 12.18 4.87
CA GLN A 159 1.63 13.00 3.88
C GLN A 159 0.66 12.10 3.11
N ILE A 160 -0.57 12.56 2.93
CA ILE A 160 -1.61 11.77 2.26
C ILE A 160 -2.30 12.61 1.19
N THR A 161 -2.44 12.03 -0.01
CA THR A 161 -3.33 12.51 -1.06
C THR A 161 -4.52 11.55 -1.16
N ILE A 162 -5.72 12.10 -1.05
CA ILE A 162 -6.98 11.35 -1.06
C ILE A 162 -7.75 11.71 -2.33
N ARG A 163 -8.19 10.71 -3.08
CA ARG A 163 -9.11 10.84 -4.20
C ARG A 163 -10.30 9.94 -3.91
N THR A 164 -11.44 10.49 -3.52
CA THR A 164 -12.67 9.73 -3.32
C THR A 164 -13.71 10.18 -4.33
N LEU A 165 -14.53 9.26 -4.83
CA LEU A 165 -15.71 9.65 -5.59
C LEU A 165 -16.78 10.17 -4.61
N GLU A 166 -17.33 11.34 -4.88
CA GLU A 166 -18.52 11.89 -4.17
C GLU A 166 -19.80 11.17 -4.61
#